data_AF-A0A7W6RA58-F1
#
_entry.id   AF-A0A7W6RA58-F1
#
_cell.length_a   1.000
_cell.length_b   1.000
_cell.length_c   1.000
_cell.angle_alpha   90.00
_cell.angle_beta   90.00
_cell.angle_gamma   90.00
#
_symmetry.space_group_name_H-M   'P 1'
#
loop_
_entity.id
_entity.type
_entity.pdbx_description
1 polymer ?
#
loop_
_entity_poly.entity_id
_entity_poly.type
_entity_poly.pdbx_seq_one_letter_code
_entity_poly.pdbx_strand_id
1 'polypeptide(L)' 'MGTFSIWHWVIVLIVVLLLFGAGKIPRLMGDVAKGVKAFKKGLADDDDGAGDGASKKIEGDSATSTTETRKDGATNG' A
#
# COMPACT_ATOMS: atom_id res chain seq x y z
N MET A 1 -9.25 25.47 -26.87
CA MET A 1 -7.83 25.10 -26.75
C MET A 1 -7.70 23.98 -25.71
N GLY A 2 -8.12 22.76 -26.08
CA GLY A 2 -8.19 21.59 -25.19
C GLY A 2 -6.85 20.87 -25.12
N THR A 3 -5.93 21.45 -24.37
CA THR A 3 -4.53 21.02 -24.31
C THR A 3 -4.42 19.65 -23.64
N PHE A 4 -4.41 18.58 -24.42
CA PHE A 4 -4.11 17.22 -23.98
C PHE A 4 -5.31 16.48 -23.36
N SER A 5 -6.11 15.94 -24.28
CA SER A 5 -7.09 14.88 -24.06
C SER A 5 -6.60 13.85 -23.03
N ILE A 6 -7.51 13.35 -22.17
CA ILE A 6 -7.27 12.33 -21.13
C ILE A 6 -6.42 11.15 -21.66
N TRP A 7 -6.57 10.82 -22.94
CA TRP A 7 -5.77 9.85 -23.66
C TRP A 7 -4.25 10.06 -23.61
N HIS A 8 -3.78 11.31 -23.65
CA HIS A 8 -2.35 11.63 -23.55
C HIS A 8 -1.80 11.26 -22.16
N TRP A 9 -2.54 11.58 -21.10
CA TRP A 9 -2.13 11.26 -19.73
C TRP A 9 -2.03 9.76 -19.47
N VAL A 10 -2.91 8.95 -20.07
CA VAL A 10 -2.82 7.48 -19.99
C VAL A 10 -1.53 6.97 -20.64
N ILE A 11 -1.18 7.49 -21.81
CA ILE A 11 0.05 7.13 -22.53
C ILE A 11 1.30 7.53 -21.74
N VAL A 12 1.31 8.73 -21.16
CA VAL A 12 2.42 9.19 -20.32
C VAL A 12 2.60 8.31 -19.09
N LEU A 13 1.51 7.93 -18.41
CA LEU A 13 1.61 7.03 -17.25
C LEU A 13 2.17 5.66 -17.62
N ILE A 14 1.81 5.09 -18.77
CA ILE A 14 2.38 3.83 -19.25
C ILE A 14 3.88 3.96 -19.47
N VAL A 15 4.34 5.02 -20.13
CA VAL A 15 5.78 5.24 -20.38
C VAL A 15 6.55 5.40 -19.07
N VAL A 16 6.01 6.14 -18.11
CA VAL A 16 6.61 6.29 -16.76
C VAL A 16 6.67 4.94 -16.05
N LEU A 17 5.60 4.13 -16.11
CA LEU A 17 5.61 2.78 -15.51
C LEU A 17 6.66 1.86 -16.14
N LEU A 18 6.90 1.98 -17.45
CA LEU A 18 7.92 1.18 -18.15
C LEU A 18 9.34 1.62 -17.79
N LEU A 19 9.59 2.94 -17.68
CA LEU A 19 10.91 3.48 -17.32
C LEU A 19 11.29 3.19 -15.86
N PHE A 20 10.33 3.35 -14.94
CA PHE A 20 10.58 3.17 -13.51
C PHE A 20 10.29 1.73 -13.04
N GLY A 21 9.52 0.97 -13.81
CA GLY A 21 9.06 -0.38 -13.47
C GLY A 21 7.94 -0.38 -12.42
N ALA A 22 7.08 -1.41 -12.47
CA ALA A 22 5.94 -1.56 -11.55
C ALA A 22 6.34 -1.74 -10.07
N GLY A 23 7.60 -2.04 -9.75
CA GLY A 23 8.06 -2.25 -8.37
C GLY A 23 8.50 -0.98 -7.63
N LYS A 24 8.92 0.07 -8.35
CA LYS A 24 9.49 1.28 -7.73
C LYS A 24 8.40 2.27 -7.31
N ILE A 25 7.37 2.45 -8.14
CA ILE A 25 6.26 3.39 -7.90
C ILE A 25 5.48 3.03 -6.60
N PRO A 26 5.05 1.77 -6.36
CA PRO A 26 4.26 1.44 -5.17
C PRO A 26 5.05 1.58 -3.86
N ARG A 27 6.35 1.28 -3.89
CA ARG A 27 7.22 1.39 -2.72
C ARG A 27 7.42 2.86 -2.32
N LEU A 28 7.72 3.74 -3.27
CA LEU A 28 7.83 5.18 -3.03
C LEU A 28 6.48 5.80 -2.64
N MET A 29 5.40 5.45 -3.35
CA MET A 29 4.07 5.95 -3.02
C MET A 29 3.59 5.47 -1.66
N GLY A 30 3.97 4.27 -1.21
CA GLY A 30 3.67 3.78 0.13
C GLY A 30 4.27 4.65 1.24
N ASP A 31 5.52 5.08 1.08
CA ASP A 31 6.20 5.92 2.07
C ASP A 31 5.68 7.37 2.03
N VAL A 32 5.41 7.90 0.84
CA VAL A 32 4.75 9.22 0.67
C VAL A 32 3.33 9.19 1.25
N ALA A 33 2.55 8.14 0.98
CA ALA A 33 1.18 8.01 1.48
C ALA A 33 1.13 7.92 3.01
N LYS A 34 2.08 7.22 3.65
CA LYS A 34 2.20 7.19 5.12
C LYS A 34 2.49 8.59 5.68
N GLY A 35 3.42 9.33 5.08
CA GLY A 35 3.74 10.71 5.48
C GLY A 35 2.54 11.65 5.35
N VAL A 36 1.86 11.61 4.20
CA VAL A 36 0.65 12.41 3.96
C VAL A 36 -0.50 12.00 4.88
N LYS A 37 -0.69 10.72 5.17
CA LYS A 37 -1.73 10.23 6.10
C LYS A 37 -1.44 10.65 7.55
N ALA A 38 -0.19 10.60 7.98
CA ALA A 38 0.22 11.09 9.30
C ALA A 38 0.06 12.61 9.41
N PHE A 39 0.40 13.35 8.36
CA PHE A 39 0.20 14.80 8.29
C PHE A 39 -1.30 15.18 8.33
N LYS A 40 -2.13 14.48 7.54
CA LYS A 40 -3.59 14.63 7.55
C LYS A 40 -4.18 14.32 8.92
N LYS A 41 -3.72 13.24 9.58
CA LYS A 41 -4.20 12.87 10.91
C LYS A 41 -3.75 13.86 11.97
N GLY A 42 -2.51 14.37 11.91
CA GLY A 42 -2.03 15.41 12.82
C GLY A 42 -2.84 16.70 12.71
N LEU A 43 -3.13 17.16 11.48
CA LEU A 43 -4.00 18.31 11.26
C LEU A 43 -5.45 18.09 11.72
N ALA A 44 -5.96 16.86 11.60
CA ALA A 44 -7.32 16.52 12.06
C ALA A 44 -7.41 16.36 13.59
N ASP A 45 -6.34 15.90 14.24
CA ASP A 45 -6.25 15.82 15.71
C ASP A 45 -6.23 17.22 16.36
N ASP A 46 -5.67 18.23 15.67
CA ASP A 46 -5.63 19.62 16.14
C ASP A 46 -6.98 20.36 15.96
N ASP A 47 -7.83 19.94 15.02
CA ASP A 47 -9.13 20.58 14.72
C ASP A 47 -10.32 19.88 15.41
N ASP A 48 -10.26 18.56 15.61
CA ASP A 48 -11.32 17.74 16.21
C ASP A 48 -10.78 16.93 17.41
N GLY A 49 -10.83 17.54 18.59
CA GLY A 49 -10.62 16.82 19.85
C GLY A 49 -11.66 15.71 20.02
N ALA A 50 -11.21 14.45 19.90
CA ALA A 50 -11.91 13.17 20.13
C ALA A 50 -12.61 12.53 18.90
N GLY A 51 -11.89 11.62 18.23
CA GLY A 51 -12.44 10.74 17.21
C GLY A 51 -11.57 9.52 16.92
N ASP A 52 -12.00 8.38 17.46
CA ASP A 52 -11.43 7.03 17.38
C ASP A 52 -11.15 6.48 15.96
N GLY A 53 -10.24 5.50 15.89
CA GLY A 53 -10.42 4.32 15.03
C GLY A 53 -10.24 4.44 13.50
N ALA A 54 -9.00 4.44 12.99
CA ALA A 54 -8.76 4.10 11.57
C ALA A 54 -7.35 3.53 11.26
N SER A 55 -7.00 2.43 11.90
CA SER A 55 -6.02 1.49 11.33
C SER A 55 -6.40 0.03 11.63
N LYS A 56 -7.65 -0.33 11.32
CA LYS A 56 -7.99 -1.71 11.02
C LYS A 56 -7.55 -1.98 9.58
N LYS A 57 -6.76 -3.05 9.39
CA LYS A 57 -6.38 -3.68 8.11
C LYS A 57 -5.12 -3.13 7.39
N ILE A 58 -3.95 -3.61 7.82
CA ILE A 58 -2.87 -4.04 6.90
C ILE A 58 -2.28 -5.35 7.46
N GLU A 59 -3.08 -6.40 7.48
CA GLU A 59 -2.58 -7.77 7.40
C GLU A 59 -2.80 -8.17 5.95
N GLY A 60 -1.82 -7.79 5.13
CA GLY A 60 -1.61 -8.38 3.81
C GLY A 60 -0.97 -9.74 4.01
N ASP A 61 -1.81 -10.70 4.39
CA ASP A 61 -1.58 -12.12 4.14
C ASP A 61 -1.51 -12.32 2.61
N SER A 62 -0.31 -12.16 2.05
CA SER A 62 0.02 -12.55 0.69
C SER A 62 1.54 -12.53 0.50
N ALA A 63 2.20 -13.45 1.22
CA ALA A 63 3.40 -14.15 0.75
C ALA A 63 3.86 -15.15 1.82
N THR A 64 3.08 -16.19 2.13
CA THR A 64 3.61 -17.49 2.60
C THR A 64 2.59 -18.57 2.29
N SER A 65 2.48 -18.92 1.01
CA SER A 65 2.17 -20.29 0.62
C SER A 65 3.51 -21.01 0.57
N THR A 66 3.79 -21.89 1.55
CA THR A 66 4.49 -23.18 1.40
C THR A 66 4.61 -23.85 2.78
N THR A 67 3.93 -24.99 2.90
CA THR A 67 4.15 -26.11 3.84
C THR A 67 3.49 -26.05 5.22
N GLU A 68 2.19 -26.38 5.21
CA GLU A 68 1.67 -27.39 6.13
C GLU A 68 2.51 -28.69 6.05
N THR A 69 3.01 -29.16 7.19
CA THR A 69 2.89 -30.54 7.70
C THR A 69 3.64 -30.59 9.04
N ARG A 70 3.00 -30.12 10.12
CA ARG A 70 3.24 -30.73 11.43
C ARG A 70 2.27 -31.89 11.49
N LYS A 71 2.76 -33.08 11.11
CA LYS A 71 2.10 -34.34 11.42
C LYS A 71 2.67 -34.78 12.76
N ASP A 72 1.80 -34.68 13.76
CA ASP A 72 1.96 -35.21 15.09
C ASP A 72 2.26 -36.72 14.99
N GLY A 73 3.34 -37.13 15.63
CA GLY A 73 3.85 -38.50 15.61
C GLY A 73 4.45 -38.84 16.95
N ALA A 74 3.59 -39.00 17.96
CA ALA A 74 3.94 -39.63 19.22
C ALA A 74 4.37 -41.09 18.97
N THR A 75 5.61 -41.44 19.30
CA THR A 75 6.08 -42.84 19.41
C THR A 75 7.39 -42.92 20.19
N ASN A 76 7.24 -43.33 21.45
CA ASN A 76 8.08 -44.17 22.31
C ASN A 76 9.60 -43.96 22.42
N GLY A 77 10.03 -43.65 23.65
CA GLY A 77 11.37 -43.84 24.19
C GLY A 77 11.25 -44.14 25.68
#